data_AF-A0A562QX09-F1
#
_entry.id   AF-A0A562QX09-F1
#
_cell.length_a   1.000
_cell.length_b   1.000
_cell.length_c   1.000
_cell.angle_alpha   90.00
_cell.angle_beta   90.00
_cell.angle_gamma   90.00
#
_symmetry.space_group_name_H-M   'P 1'
#
loop_
_entity.id
_entity.type
_entity.pdbx_description
1 polymer ?
#
loop_
_entity_poly.entity_id
_entity_poly.type
_entity_poly.pdbx_seq_one_letter_code
_entity_poly.pdbx_strand_id
1 'polypeptide(L)' 'MKPHAMSKHFGNGAGHVLRQHNSAELRFSWRGKPDGSARYVERLNRYARNGVEYPSLAALLSAVEAEHAQKEH' A
#
# COMPACT_ATOMS: atom_id res chain seq x y z
N MET A 1 9.51 20.65 -6.17
CA MET A 1 8.27 20.15 -5.54
C MET A 1 8.46 18.67 -5.23
N LYS A 2 8.11 18.20 -4.02
CA LYS A 2 8.27 16.79 -3.65
C LYS A 2 7.42 15.92 -4.61
N PRO A 3 8.01 14.97 -5.37
CA PRO A 3 7.28 14.16 -6.35
C PRO A 3 6.26 13.20 -5.71
N HIS A 4 6.38 12.96 -4.40
CA HIS A 4 5.52 12.04 -3.66
C HIS A 4 4.72 12.80 -2.60
N ALA A 5 3.40 12.62 -2.62
CA ALA A 5 2.50 13.10 -1.57
C ALA A 5 2.59 12.24 -0.31
N MET A 6 2.93 10.95 -0.46
CA MET A 6 3.10 10.04 0.68
C MET A 6 4.21 9.04 0.40
N SER A 7 5.09 8.84 1.37
CA SER A 7 6.11 7.78 1.39
C SER A 7 6.16 7.25 2.81
N LYS A 8 5.85 5.96 3.00
CA LYS A 8 5.82 5.34 4.33
C LYS A 8 6.33 3.91 4.27
N HIS A 9 7.18 3.54 5.22
CA HIS A 9 7.62 2.15 5.41
C HIS A 9 6.70 1.43 6.40
N PHE A 10 6.50 0.12 6.20
CA PHE A 10 5.70 -0.80 7.02
C PHE A 10 6.39 -2.18 7.07
N GLY A 11 5.86 -3.17 7.79
CA GLY A 11 6.53 -4.48 7.84
C GLY A 11 7.92 -4.45 8.42
N ASN A 12 8.14 -3.66 9.48
CA ASN A 12 9.47 -3.43 10.08
C ASN A 12 10.54 -2.96 9.06
N GLY A 13 10.13 -2.20 8.04
CA GLY A 13 11.02 -1.72 6.97
C GLY A 13 11.11 -2.64 5.75
N ALA A 14 10.50 -3.83 5.79
CA ALA A 14 10.40 -4.70 4.62
C ALA A 14 9.43 -4.14 3.56
N GLY A 15 8.34 -3.48 3.99
CA GLY A 15 7.35 -2.87 3.11
C GLY A 15 7.56 -1.38 2.92
N HIS A 16 7.31 -0.88 1.71
CA HIS A 16 7.31 0.53 1.37
C HIS A 16 6.08 0.88 0.53
N VAL A 17 5.37 1.94 0.91
CA VAL A 17 4.24 2.47 0.15
C VAL A 17 4.53 3.88 -0.33
N LEU A 18 4.27 4.12 -1.61
CA LEU A 18 4.47 5.39 -2.30
C LEU A 18 3.16 5.86 -2.93
N ARG A 19 2.81 7.12 -2.70
CA ARG A 19 1.69 7.80 -3.37
C ARG A 19 2.21 9.05 -4.07
N GLN A 20 1.97 9.15 -5.37
CA GLN A 20 2.30 10.35 -6.13
C GLN A 20 1.33 11.49 -5.82
N HIS A 21 1.80 12.72 -5.97
CA HIS A 21 0.96 13.91 -5.84
C HIS A 21 -0.18 13.85 -6.87
N ASN A 22 -1.41 14.16 -6.47
CA ASN A 22 -2.64 14.03 -7.28
C ASN A 22 -2.97 12.62 -7.80
N SER A 23 -2.32 11.56 -7.31
CA SER A 23 -2.71 10.20 -7.65
C SER A 23 -3.51 9.56 -6.53
N ALA A 24 -4.60 8.88 -6.90
CA ALA A 24 -5.30 7.96 -6.02
C ALA A 24 -4.56 6.62 -5.90
N GLU A 25 -3.55 6.35 -6.73
CA GLU A 25 -2.79 5.11 -6.69
C GLU A 25 -1.68 5.15 -5.63
N LEU A 26 -1.64 4.10 -4.82
CA LEU A 26 -0.58 3.75 -3.88
C LEU A 26 0.18 2.58 -4.49
N ARG A 27 1.49 2.74 -4.65
CA ARG A 27 2.39 1.68 -5.10
C ARG A 27 3.07 1.06 -3.90
N PHE A 28 3.07 -0.26 -3.85
CA PHE A 28 3.69 -1.05 -2.80
C PHE A 28 4.95 -1.68 -3.33
N SER A 29 5.98 -1.68 -2.49
CA SER A 29 7.21 -2.41 -2.69
C SER A 29 7.49 -3.23 -1.43
N TRP A 30 7.92 -4.47 -1.60
CA TRP A 30 8.31 -5.37 -0.52
C TRP A 30 9.74 -5.87 -0.75
N ARG A 31 10.62 -5.70 0.24
CA ARG A 31 12.07 -5.99 0.16
C ARG A 31 12.73 -5.46 -1.12
N GLY A 32 12.35 -4.24 -1.53
CA GLY A 32 12.85 -3.60 -2.75
C GLY A 32 12.25 -4.10 -4.06
N LYS A 33 11.33 -5.07 -4.03
CA LYS A 33 10.59 -5.55 -5.22
C LYS A 33 9.21 -4.90 -5.31
N PRO A 34 8.72 -4.56 -6.51
CA PRO A 34 7.35 -4.07 -6.67
C PRO A 34 6.36 -5.16 -6.26
N ASP A 35 5.50 -4.84 -5.30
CA ASP A 35 4.54 -5.75 -4.69
C ASP A 35 3.11 -5.56 -5.24
N GLY A 36 2.87 -4.43 -5.91
CA GLY A 36 1.61 -4.12 -6.58
C GLY A 36 1.14 -2.72 -6.28
N SER A 37 -0.13 -2.46 -6.55
CA SER A 37 -0.75 -1.16 -6.28
C SER A 37 -2.11 -1.31 -5.62
N ALA A 38 -2.45 -0.32 -4.80
CA ALA A 38 -3.80 -0.12 -4.30
C ALA A 38 -4.31 1.24 -4.80
N ARG A 39 -5.61 1.38 -4.94
CA ARG A 39 -6.26 2.63 -5.28
C ARG A 39 -7.05 3.13 -4.09
N TYR A 40 -6.85 4.39 -3.74
CA TYR A 40 -7.71 5.10 -2.82
C TYR A 40 -9.01 5.50 -3.53
N VAL A 41 -10.13 5.09 -2.96
CA VAL A 41 -11.47 5.35 -3.45
C VAL A 41 -12.05 6.47 -2.59
N GLU A 42 -11.85 7.72 -3.02
CA GLU A 42 -12.28 8.92 -2.29
C GLU A 42 -13.78 8.91 -1.97
N ARG A 43 -14.62 8.45 -2.91
CA ARG A 43 -16.08 8.37 -2.74
C ARG A 43 -16.48 7.51 -1.54
N LEU A 44 -15.70 6.48 -1.23
CA LEU A 44 -15.97 5.55 -0.14
C LEU A 44 -15.08 5.77 1.07
N ASN A 45 -14.08 6.66 0.96
CA ASN A 45 -13.01 6.83 1.93
C ASN A 45 -12.31 5.49 2.27
N ARG A 46 -12.04 4.68 1.24
CA ARG A 46 -11.50 3.31 1.36
C ARG A 46 -10.31 3.08 0.43
N TYR A 47 -9.59 1.98 0.63
CA TYR A 47 -8.52 1.55 -0.27
C TYR A 47 -8.87 0.23 -0.92
N ALA A 48 -8.65 0.09 -2.22
CA ALA A 48 -8.89 -1.14 -2.96
C ALA A 48 -7.58 -1.67 -3.53
N ARG A 49 -7.22 -2.93 -3.23
CA ARG A 49 -6.05 -3.62 -3.79
C ARG A 49 -6.48 -4.97 -4.33
N ASN A 50 -6.17 -5.26 -5.60
CA ASN A 50 -6.50 -6.54 -6.25
C ASN A 50 -7.98 -6.96 -6.10
N GLY A 51 -8.91 -6.00 -6.09
CA GLY A 51 -10.35 -6.24 -5.90
C GLY A 51 -10.81 -6.38 -4.45
N VAL A 52 -9.89 -6.35 -3.47
CA VAL A 52 -10.22 -6.35 -2.04
C VAL A 52 -10.28 -4.91 -1.53
N GLU A 53 -11.39 -4.56 -0.88
CA GLU A 53 -11.58 -3.26 -0.24
C GLU A 53 -11.15 -3.29 1.23
N TYR A 54 -10.45 -2.24 1.63
CA TYR A 54 -9.92 -2.04 2.97
C TYR A 54 -10.50 -0.76 3.55
N PRO A 55 -10.99 -0.81 4.80
CA PRO A 55 -11.64 0.33 5.45
C PRO A 55 -10.65 1.45 5.79
N SER A 56 -9.35 1.16 5.86
CA SER A 56 -8.31 2.14 6.20
C SER A 56 -6.96 1.74 5.62
N LEU A 57 -6.04 2.69 5.55
CA LEU A 57 -4.66 2.43 5.12
C LEU A 57 -3.98 1.42 6.06
N ALA A 58 -4.24 1.50 7.37
CA ALA A 58 -3.67 0.55 8.33
C ALA A 58 -4.14 -0.89 8.05
N ALA A 59 -5.43 -1.09 7.79
CA ALA A 59 -5.97 -2.40 7.44
C ALA A 59 -5.37 -2.94 6.14
N LEU A 60 -5.19 -2.08 5.13
CA LEU A 60 -4.49 -2.44 3.90
C LEU A 60 -3.06 -2.89 4.19
N LEU A 61 -2.28 -2.08 4.92
CA LEU A 61 -0.87 -2.38 5.22
C LEU A 61 -0.72 -3.70 6.00
N SER A 62 -1.56 -3.94 7.00
CA SER A 62 -1.56 -5.20 7.74
C SER A 62 -1.90 -6.40 6.87
N ALA A 63 -2.82 -6.25 5.91
CA ALA A 63 -3.13 -7.34 4.97
C ALA A 63 -1.95 -7.64 4.02
N VAL A 64 -1.24 -6.60 3.55
CA VAL A 64 -0.01 -6.79 2.76
C VAL A 64 1.03 -7.54 3.58
N GLU A 65 1.26 -7.10 4.81
CA GLU A 65 2.22 -7.73 5.73
C GLU A 65 1.86 -9.20 5.99
N ALA A 66 0.58 -9.50 6.21
CA ALA A 66 0.09 -10.86 6.39
C ALA A 66 0.27 -11.74 5.13
N GLU A 67 0.02 -11.19 3.93
CA GLU A 67 0.22 -11.92 2.67
C GLU A 67 1.69 -12.34 2.49
N HIS A 68 2.63 -11.44 2.82
CA HIS A 68 4.07 -11.75 2.76
C HIS A 68 4.52 -12.66 3.89
N ALA A 69 4.01 -12.48 5.11
CA ALA A 69 4.31 -13.36 6.23
C ALA A 69 3.91 -14.82 5.96
N GLN A 70 2.83 -15.04 5.21
CA GLN A 70 2.41 -16.39 4.78
C GLN A 70 3.25 -16.95 3.64
N LYS A 71 3.74 -16.11 2.71
CA LYS A 71 4.57 -16.55 1.57
C LYS A 71 6.02 -16.85 1.95
N GLU A 72 6.52 -16.30 3.06
CA GLU A 72 7.89 -16.55 3.55
C GLU A 72 8.00 -17.76 4.49
N HIS A 73 6.94 -18.58 4.62
CA HIS A 73 6.88 -19.74 5.53
C HIS A 73 6.86 -21.10 4.79
#